data_AF-A0A2V9REB6-F1
#
_entry.id   AF-A0A2V9REB6-F1
#
_cell.length_a   1.000
_cell.length_b   1.000
_cell.length_c   1.000
_cell.angle_alpha   90.00
_cell.angle_beta   90.00
_cell.angle_gamma   90.00
#
_symmetry.space_group_name_H-M   'P 1'
#
loop_
_entity.id
_entity.type
_entity.pdbx_description
1 polymer ?
#
loop_
_entity_poly.entity_id
_entity_poly.type
_entity_poly.pdbx_seq_one_letter_code
_entity_poly.pdbx_strand_id
1 'polypeptide(L)'
;MTDARVKAVAKLESAVDPKLAEKIIAAVDEQSLVHMCCDVINIPSPTGEEYQMAQYIQSTLQSLGVEVTWQEVEEGRANVVGRWTGVGGGKNLMFNGHMDTSNTGREDFLTGIGYKPNAVLKNGAEIRRPTQGRLHHCRGRRRNRKNAVGGF
;
A
#
# COMPACT_ATOMS: atom_id res chain seq x y z
N MET A 1 9.45 16.50 7.71
CA MET A 1 9.17 16.01 6.34
C MET A 1 10.41 15.96 5.44
N THR A 2 11.47 16.74 5.71
CA THR A 2 12.74 16.72 4.96
C THR A 2 13.61 15.46 5.16
N ASP A 3 13.65 14.90 6.37
CA ASP A 3 14.60 13.82 6.71
C ASP A 3 14.37 12.49 5.96
N ALA A 4 13.10 12.13 5.68
CA ALA A 4 12.77 10.90 4.95
C ALA A 4 13.11 11.00 3.46
N ARG A 5 12.83 12.15 2.83
CA ARG A 5 13.23 12.42 1.44
C ARG A 5 14.74 12.43 1.31
N VAL A 6 15.46 13.10 2.22
CA VAL A 6 16.94 13.14 2.23
C VAL A 6 17.55 11.74 2.35
N LYS A 7 17.01 10.87 3.22
CA LYS A 7 17.48 9.47 3.33
C LYS A 7 17.18 8.64 2.08
N ALA A 8 16.03 8.84 1.45
CA ALA A 8 15.67 8.15 0.21
C ALA A 8 16.58 8.59 -0.96
N VAL A 9 16.86 9.90 -1.07
CA VAL A 9 17.82 10.48 -2.03
C VAL A 9 19.19 9.81 -1.87
N ALA A 10 19.77 9.86 -0.66
CA ALA A 10 21.10 9.30 -0.40
C ALA A 10 21.20 7.79 -0.73
N LYS A 11 20.12 7.03 -0.48
CA LYS A 11 20.06 5.61 -0.82
C LYS A 11 19.98 5.40 -2.34
N LEU A 12 19.21 6.21 -3.06
CA LEU A 12 19.10 6.12 -4.51
C LEU A 12 20.41 6.54 -5.19
N GLU A 13 21.04 7.63 -4.77
CA GLU A 13 22.32 8.13 -5.30
C GLU A 13 23.45 7.09 -5.20
N SER A 14 23.43 6.24 -4.17
CA SER A 14 24.40 5.14 -4.05
C SER A 14 24.20 3.99 -5.04
N ALA A 15 23.05 3.93 -5.73
CA ALA A 15 22.65 2.84 -6.62
C ALA A 15 22.39 3.27 -8.08
N VAL A 16 22.10 4.55 -8.32
CA VAL A 16 21.80 5.13 -9.65
C VAL A 16 22.48 6.49 -9.79
N ASP A 17 22.68 6.93 -11.04
CA ASP A 17 23.23 8.26 -11.34
C ASP A 17 22.52 9.36 -10.52
N PRO A 18 23.26 10.23 -9.81
CA PRO A 18 22.65 11.22 -8.91
C PRO A 18 21.66 12.17 -9.60
N LYS A 19 21.92 12.57 -10.86
CA LYS A 19 21.00 13.44 -11.60
C LYS A 19 19.71 12.71 -11.95
N LEU A 20 19.79 11.41 -12.23
CA LEU A 20 18.61 10.58 -12.42
C LEU A 20 17.82 10.40 -11.11
N ALA A 21 18.52 10.19 -9.99
CA ALA A 21 17.89 10.07 -8.68
C ALA A 21 17.10 11.33 -8.29
N GLU A 22 17.69 12.51 -8.48
CA GLU A 22 17.00 13.79 -8.26
C GLU A 22 15.74 13.92 -9.12
N LYS A 23 15.82 13.57 -10.40
CA LYS A 23 14.66 13.59 -11.31
C LYS A 23 13.55 12.66 -10.88
N ILE A 24 13.88 11.43 -10.47
CA ILE A 24 12.89 10.45 -9.97
C ILE A 24 12.19 11.00 -8.74
N ILE A 25 12.94 11.56 -7.80
CA ILE A 25 12.38 12.05 -6.53
C ILE A 25 11.54 13.31 -6.74
N ALA A 26 11.95 14.18 -7.67
CA ALA A 26 11.15 15.34 -8.08
C ALA A 26 9.83 14.95 -8.77
N ALA A 27 9.76 13.78 -9.41
CA ALA A 27 8.54 13.28 -10.05
C ALA A 27 7.56 12.62 -9.06
N VAL A 28 7.95 12.38 -7.80
CA VAL A 28 7.05 11.81 -6.78
C VAL A 28 6.11 12.89 -6.26
N ASP A 29 4.84 12.80 -6.67
CA ASP A 29 3.76 13.64 -6.15
C ASP A 29 3.07 12.99 -4.94
N GLU A 30 3.37 13.54 -3.77
CA GLU A 30 2.81 13.10 -2.50
C GLU A 30 1.28 13.29 -2.42
N GLN A 31 0.72 14.34 -3.03
CA GLN A 31 -0.71 14.58 -2.99
C GLN A 31 -1.47 13.56 -3.84
N SER A 32 -0.95 13.25 -5.03
CA SER A 32 -1.50 12.20 -5.89
C SER A 32 -1.45 10.82 -5.21
N LEU A 33 -0.35 10.50 -4.51
CA LEU A 33 -0.25 9.27 -3.72
C LEU A 33 -1.29 9.22 -2.59
N VAL A 34 -1.48 10.34 -1.89
CA VAL A 34 -2.47 10.45 -0.82
C VAL A 34 -3.89 10.24 -1.36
N HIS A 35 -4.23 10.89 -2.47
CA HIS A 35 -5.54 10.74 -3.10
C HIS A 35 -5.79 9.29 -3.55
N MET A 36 -4.83 8.69 -4.27
CA MET A 36 -4.95 7.30 -4.71
C MET A 36 -5.12 6.34 -3.53
N CYS A 37 -4.37 6.52 -2.44
CA CYS A 37 -4.50 5.73 -1.22
C CYS A 37 -5.90 5.87 -0.59
N CYS A 38 -6.45 7.09 -0.57
CA CYS A 38 -7.80 7.31 -0.09
C CYS A 38 -8.85 6.59 -0.96
N ASP A 39 -8.72 6.69 -2.29
CA ASP A 39 -9.65 6.07 -3.24
C ASP A 39 -9.69 4.55 -3.05
N VAL A 40 -8.54 3.88 -3.01
CA VAL A 40 -8.49 2.42 -2.81
C VAL A 40 -8.98 2.00 -1.42
N ILE A 41 -8.73 2.79 -0.37
CA ILE A 41 -9.23 2.48 0.97
C ILE A 41 -10.76 2.58 1.05
N ASN A 42 -11.34 3.56 0.35
CA ASN A 42 -12.77 3.80 0.30
C ASN A 42 -13.53 2.74 -0.52
N ILE A 43 -12.86 1.99 -1.38
CA ILE A 43 -13.43 0.84 -2.08
C ILE A 43 -13.43 -0.37 -1.12
N PRO A 44 -14.61 -0.88 -0.70
CA PRO A 44 -14.67 -2.13 0.06
C PRO A 44 -14.19 -3.28 -0.83
N SER A 45 -13.33 -4.13 -0.29
CA SER A 45 -12.79 -5.29 -1.01
C SER A 45 -12.58 -6.47 -0.06
N PRO A 46 -13.57 -6.91 0.74
CA PRO A 46 -13.40 -8.12 1.50
C PRO A 46 -13.11 -9.30 0.55
N THR A 47 -12.41 -10.32 1.03
CA THR A 47 -12.12 -11.51 0.23
C THR A 47 -13.41 -12.05 -0.41
N GLY A 48 -13.44 -12.14 -1.74
CA GLY A 48 -14.62 -12.52 -2.54
C GLY A 48 -15.45 -11.38 -3.14
N GLU A 49 -15.28 -10.13 -2.67
CA GLU A 49 -15.97 -8.94 -3.19
C GLU A 49 -14.96 -7.95 -3.83
N GLU A 50 -13.88 -8.43 -4.47
CA GLU A 50 -12.80 -7.56 -4.96
C GLU A 50 -13.09 -6.87 -6.31
N TYR A 51 -14.22 -7.15 -6.96
CA TYR A 51 -14.53 -6.71 -8.32
C TYR A 51 -14.32 -5.20 -8.56
N GLN A 52 -14.89 -4.35 -7.70
CA GLN A 52 -14.79 -2.90 -7.84
C GLN A 52 -13.35 -2.40 -7.67
N MET A 53 -12.58 -3.03 -6.78
CA MET A 53 -11.15 -2.71 -6.61
C MET A 53 -10.38 -3.10 -7.87
N ALA A 54 -10.64 -4.28 -8.44
CA ALA A 54 -10.02 -4.71 -9.68
C ALA A 54 -10.34 -3.75 -10.84
N GLN A 55 -11.59 -3.28 -10.97
CA GLN A 55 -11.97 -2.26 -11.96
C GLN A 55 -11.22 -0.94 -11.78
N TYR A 56 -11.08 -0.48 -10.53
CA TYR A 56 -10.31 0.72 -10.22
C TYR A 56 -8.85 0.58 -10.68
N ILE A 57 -8.18 -0.51 -10.29
CA ILE A 57 -6.79 -0.76 -10.67
C ILE A 57 -6.63 -0.88 -12.20
N GLN A 58 -7.55 -1.56 -12.88
CA GLN A 58 -7.55 -1.63 -14.35
C GLN A 58 -7.60 -0.25 -14.98
N SER A 59 -8.54 0.60 -14.55
CA SER A 59 -8.70 1.97 -15.03
C SER A 59 -7.46 2.82 -14.76
N THR A 60 -6.88 2.72 -13.55
CA THR A 60 -5.66 3.43 -13.18
C THR A 60 -4.47 3.01 -14.05
N LEU A 61 -4.29 1.73 -14.31
CA LEU A 61 -3.19 1.26 -15.16
C LEU A 61 -3.38 1.68 -16.63
N GLN A 62 -4.61 1.60 -17.14
CA GLN A 62 -4.93 2.03 -18.50
C GLN A 62 -4.71 3.54 -18.70
N SER A 63 -5.07 4.37 -17.71
CA SER A 63 -4.84 5.82 -17.80
C SER A 63 -3.35 6.21 -17.79
N LEU A 64 -2.50 5.33 -17.23
CA LEU A 64 -1.04 5.44 -17.30
C LEU A 64 -0.44 4.90 -18.60
N GLY A 65 -1.29 4.40 -19.53
CA GLY A 65 -0.84 3.82 -20.80
C GLY A 65 -0.26 2.41 -20.68
N VAL A 66 -0.53 1.72 -19.56
CA VAL A 66 -0.11 0.33 -19.35
C VAL A 66 -1.10 -0.62 -20.03
N GLU A 67 -0.60 -1.64 -20.72
CA GLU A 67 -1.44 -2.70 -21.28
C GLU A 67 -1.99 -3.54 -20.12
N VAL A 68 -3.31 -3.70 -20.04
CA VAL A 68 -3.95 -4.43 -18.93
C VAL A 68 -4.66 -5.67 -19.46
N THR A 69 -4.35 -6.81 -18.86
CA THR A 69 -5.10 -8.04 -19.01
C THR A 69 -5.99 -8.26 -17.80
N TRP A 70 -7.29 -8.43 -18.06
CA TRP A 70 -8.26 -8.90 -17.06
C TRP A 70 -8.24 -10.42 -17.03
N GLN A 71 -7.74 -10.99 -15.94
CA GLN A 71 -7.71 -12.43 -15.76
C GLN A 71 -8.80 -12.82 -14.75
N GLU A 72 -9.94 -13.25 -15.27
CA GLU A 72 -11.02 -13.79 -14.45
C GLU A 72 -10.60 -15.14 -13.86
N VAL A 73 -10.64 -15.23 -12.52
CA VAL A 73 -10.31 -16.45 -11.77
C VAL A 73 -11.59 -17.15 -11.34
N GLU A 74 -12.53 -16.37 -10.82
CA GLU A 74 -13.90 -16.77 -10.49
C GLU A 74 -14.84 -15.62 -10.87
N GLU A 75 -16.14 -15.89 -10.96
CA GLU A 75 -17.13 -14.85 -11.23
C GLU A 75 -17.01 -13.71 -10.20
N GLY A 76 -16.79 -12.49 -10.68
CA GLY A 76 -16.59 -11.32 -9.81
C GLY A 76 -15.19 -11.21 -9.17
N ARG A 77 -14.26 -12.13 -9.45
CA ARG A 77 -12.90 -12.12 -8.88
C ARG A 77 -11.87 -12.26 -9.98
N ALA A 78 -11.19 -11.15 -10.25
CA ALA A 78 -10.18 -11.09 -11.30
C ALA A 78 -8.84 -10.59 -10.76
N ASN A 79 -7.77 -11.17 -11.31
CA ASN A 79 -6.45 -10.58 -11.25
C ASN A 79 -6.36 -9.51 -12.33
N VAL A 80 -5.74 -8.38 -11.99
CA VAL A 80 -5.43 -7.31 -12.94
C VAL A 80 -3.94 -7.36 -13.23
N VAL A 81 -3.59 -7.75 -14.45
CA VAL A 81 -2.18 -7.89 -14.86
C VAL A 81 -1.81 -6.74 -15.79
N GLY A 82 -1.02 -5.80 -15.28
CA GLY A 82 -0.45 -4.70 -16.05
C GLY A 82 0.90 -5.08 -16.67
N ARG A 83 1.06 -4.85 -17.97
CA ARG A 83 2.32 -5.03 -18.69
C ARG A 83 2.77 -3.71 -19.30
N TRP A 84 3.89 -3.19 -18.81
CA TRP A 84 4.58 -2.07 -19.44
C TRP A 84 5.78 -2.60 -20.23
N THR A 85 5.64 -2.68 -21.55
CA THR A 85 6.70 -3.18 -22.42
C THR A 85 7.75 -2.10 -22.67
N GLY A 86 8.99 -2.35 -22.23
CA GLY A 86 10.14 -1.52 -22.56
C GLY A 86 10.78 -1.89 -23.90
N VAL A 87 11.62 -1.01 -24.43
CA VAL A 87 12.37 -1.21 -25.69
C VAL A 87 13.83 -1.62 -25.48
N GLY A 88 14.27 -1.73 -24.23
CA GLY A 88 15.65 -2.07 -23.87
C GLY A 88 15.88 -3.57 -23.65
N GLY A 89 17.15 -3.98 -23.48
CA GLY A 89 17.55 -5.35 -23.16
C GLY A 89 17.79 -5.61 -21.65
N GLY A 90 17.21 -4.79 -20.78
CA GLY A 90 17.38 -4.90 -19.33
C GLY A 90 16.59 -6.06 -18.70
N LYS A 91 16.68 -6.19 -17.37
CA LYS A 91 15.89 -7.17 -16.62
C LYS A 91 14.42 -6.75 -16.53
N ASN A 92 13.54 -7.73 -16.48
CA ASN A 92 12.12 -7.52 -16.16
C ASN A 92 11.93 -7.39 -14.64
N LEU A 93 11.01 -6.53 -14.21
CA LEU A 93 10.60 -6.36 -12.83
C LEU A 93 9.09 -6.59 -12.72
N MET A 94 8.67 -7.39 -11.75
CA MET A 94 7.26 -7.66 -11.47
C MET A 94 6.91 -7.13 -10.07
N PHE A 95 5.89 -6.28 -10.00
CA PHE A 95 5.23 -5.92 -8.76
C PHE A 95 3.99 -6.81 -8.60
N ASN A 96 3.85 -7.42 -7.42
CA ASN A 96 2.70 -8.25 -7.09
C ASN A 96 2.17 -7.82 -5.71
N GLY A 97 0.86 -7.69 -5.60
CA GLY A 97 0.16 -7.36 -4.37
C GLY A 97 -1.28 -7.86 -4.43
N HIS A 98 -1.86 -8.13 -3.26
CA HIS A 98 -3.26 -8.54 -3.13
C HIS A 98 -4.16 -7.31 -2.93
N MET A 99 -5.41 -7.41 -3.38
CA MET A 99 -6.40 -6.32 -3.34
C MET A 99 -7.45 -6.51 -2.24
N ASP A 100 -7.54 -7.72 -1.70
CA ASP A 100 -8.54 -8.11 -0.72
C ASP A 100 -8.20 -7.64 0.70
N THR A 101 -9.23 -7.54 1.51
CA THR A 101 -9.15 -7.13 2.91
C THR A 101 -9.81 -8.18 3.80
N SER A 102 -9.22 -8.45 4.96
CA SER A 102 -9.71 -9.53 5.83
C SER A 102 -11.02 -9.21 6.56
N ASN A 103 -11.33 -7.92 6.74
CA ASN A 103 -12.52 -7.47 7.45
C ASN A 103 -13.45 -6.73 6.49
N THR A 104 -14.75 -6.95 6.65
CA THR A 104 -15.78 -6.29 5.83
C THR A 104 -16.03 -4.85 6.27
N GLY A 105 -15.76 -4.54 7.56
CA GLY A 105 -16.12 -3.26 8.15
C GLY A 105 -17.61 -3.12 8.47
N ARG A 106 -18.39 -4.20 8.26
CA ARG A 106 -19.83 -4.28 8.51
C ARG A 106 -20.16 -4.98 9.83
N GLU A 107 -19.15 -5.41 10.60
CA GLU A 107 -19.35 -6.22 11.79
C GLU A 107 -19.97 -5.40 12.95
N ASP A 108 -21.03 -5.92 13.58
CA ASP A 108 -21.84 -5.22 14.59
C ASP A 108 -21.06 -4.79 15.84
N PHE A 109 -19.97 -5.49 16.16
CA PHE A 109 -19.11 -5.18 17.31
C PHE A 109 -18.11 -4.04 17.04
N LEU A 110 -18.07 -3.50 15.82
CA LEU A 110 -17.22 -2.36 15.49
C LEU A 110 -17.80 -1.06 16.06
N THR A 111 -17.03 -0.44 16.95
CA THR A 111 -17.35 0.87 17.53
C THR A 111 -16.44 1.98 16.98
N GLY A 112 -16.98 3.19 16.86
CA GLY A 112 -16.26 4.34 16.31
C GLY A 112 -15.95 4.20 14.82
N ILE A 113 -14.72 4.55 14.42
CA ILE A 113 -14.32 4.54 13.01
C ILE A 113 -14.12 3.09 12.49
N GLY A 114 -13.70 2.14 13.35
CA GLY A 114 -13.66 0.69 13.04
C GLY A 114 -12.91 0.32 11.76
N TYR A 115 -13.08 -0.89 11.22
CA TYR A 115 -12.47 -1.30 9.93
C TYR A 115 -13.25 -0.83 8.70
N LYS A 116 -13.99 0.27 8.83
CA LYS A 116 -14.87 0.76 7.76
C LYS A 116 -14.03 1.20 6.56
N PRO A 117 -14.52 1.00 5.33
CA PRO A 117 -13.87 1.49 4.10
C PRO A 117 -14.05 3.02 3.99
N ASN A 118 -13.41 3.74 4.91
CA ASN A 118 -13.42 5.19 4.99
C ASN A 118 -12.00 5.65 5.35
N ALA A 119 -11.34 6.27 4.39
CA ALA A 119 -9.99 6.77 4.56
C ALA A 119 -9.97 7.91 5.57
N VAL A 120 -9.13 7.78 6.60
CA VAL A 120 -8.90 8.85 7.57
C VAL A 120 -7.48 9.36 7.41
N LEU A 121 -7.36 10.66 7.21
CA LEU A 121 -6.09 11.38 7.25
C LEU A 121 -5.80 11.81 8.68
N LYS A 122 -4.71 11.29 9.25
CA LYS A 122 -4.23 11.73 10.56
C LYS A 122 -2.87 12.40 10.43
N ASN A 123 -2.75 13.60 11.00
CA ASN A 123 -1.50 14.39 11.05
C ASN A 123 -0.82 14.58 9.67
N GLY A 124 -1.61 14.68 8.60
CA GLY A 124 -1.14 15.06 7.26
C GLY A 124 -0.43 13.98 6.43
N ALA A 125 -0.24 12.75 6.93
CA ALA A 125 0.50 11.72 6.17
C ALA A 125 0.14 10.26 6.46
N GLU A 126 -0.64 9.97 7.51
CA GLU A 126 -1.07 8.59 7.80
C GLU A 126 -2.47 8.38 7.22
N ILE A 127 -2.55 7.54 6.19
CA ILE A 127 -3.80 7.06 5.61
C ILE A 127 -3.92 5.60 6.00
N ARG A 128 -5.01 5.28 6.68
CA ARG A 128 -5.28 3.91 7.07
C ARG A 128 -6.76 3.65 6.98
N ARG A 129 -7.14 2.40 6.71
CA ARG A 129 -8.44 1.94 7.21
C ARG A 129 -8.43 2.13 8.71
N PRO A 130 -9.51 2.68 9.28
CA PRO A 130 -9.52 2.94 10.69
C PRO A 130 -9.36 1.60 11.44
N THR A 131 -8.78 1.67 12.63
CA THR A 131 -8.64 0.51 13.51
C THR A 131 -9.38 0.82 14.79
N GLN A 132 -9.95 -0.19 15.44
CA GLN A 132 -10.66 0.03 16.70
C GLN A 132 -9.69 0.69 17.71
N GLY A 133 -10.02 1.91 18.13
CA GLY A 133 -9.21 2.69 19.06
C GLY A 133 -9.29 2.08 20.45
N ARG A 134 -8.34 1.22 20.81
CA ARG A 134 -8.04 0.95 22.22
C ARG A 134 -7.08 2.05 22.70
N LEU A 135 -7.64 3.07 23.36
CA LEU A 135 -6.93 3.82 24.39
C LEU A 135 -6.58 2.86 25.53
N HIS A 136 -5.58 1.99 25.35
CA HIS A 136 -4.88 1.41 26.48
C HIS A 136 -3.55 2.12 26.63
N HIS A 137 -3.53 2.98 27.64
CA HIS A 137 -2.35 3.48 28.28
C HIS A 137 -1.58 2.29 28.88
N CYS A 138 -0.79 1.58 28.06
CA CYS A 138 0.09 0.53 28.55
C CYS A 138 1.37 1.17 29.09
N ARG A 139 1.32 1.59 30.36
CA ARG A 139 2.52 1.93 31.13
C ARG A 139 3.49 0.75 31.10
N GLY A 140 4.77 1.08 30.89
CA GLY A 140 5.80 0.13 30.52
C GLY A 140 6.01 -1.03 31.49
N ARG A 141 6.42 -2.16 30.92
CA ARG A 141 7.28 -3.14 31.58
C ARG A 141 8.41 -3.51 30.62
N ARG A 142 9.58 -2.87 30.82
CA ARG A 142 10.85 -3.40 30.36
C ARG A 142 11.04 -4.78 31.01
N ARG A 143 11.03 -5.86 30.22
CA ARG A 143 11.60 -7.14 30.65
C ARG A 143 12.98 -7.29 30.02
N ASN A 144 13.98 -7.25 30.90
CA ASN A 144 15.38 -7.48 30.63
C ASN A 144 15.59 -8.90 30.09
N ARG A 145 16.16 -9.06 28.89
CA ARG A 145 16.72 -10.35 28.44
C ARG A 145 18.11 -10.50 29.05
N LYS A 146 18.26 -11.40 30.02
CA LYS A 146 19.54 -12.02 30.36
C LYS A 146 19.34 -13.52 30.52
N ASN A 147 20.19 -14.27 29.82
CA ASN A 147 20.55 -15.67 29.99
C ASN A 147 19.51 -16.74 29.63
N ALA A 148 19.66 -17.29 28.43
CA ALA A 148 19.40 -18.70 28.19
C ALA A 148 20.69 -19.31 27.64
N VAL A 149 21.42 -20.00 28.52
CA VAL A 149 22.58 -20.84 28.23
C VAL A 149 22.12 -22.28 28.43
N GLY A 150 22.33 -23.12 27.42
CA GLY A 150 22.55 -24.57 27.57
C GLY A 150 21.34 -25.48 27.80
N GLY A 151 21.33 -26.60 27.08
CA GLY A 151 20.65 -27.82 27.51
C GLY A 151 20.04 -28.67 26.39
N PHE A 152 20.91 -29.50 25.78
CA PHE A 152 20.66 -30.70 24.95
C PHE A 152 19.78 -30.59 23.69
#